data_AF-A0A9N9KFN8-F1
#
_entry.id   AF-A0A9N9KFN8-F1
#
_cell.length_a   1.000
_cell.length_b   1.000
_cell.length_c   1.000
_cell.angle_alpha   90.00
_cell.angle_beta   90.00
_cell.angle_gamma   90.00
#
_symmetry.space_group_name_H-M   'P 1'
#
loop_
_entity.id
_entity.type
_entity.pdbx_description
1 polymer ?
#
loop_
_entity_poly.entity_id
_entity_poly.type
_entity_poly.pdbx_seq_one_letter_code
_entity_poly.pdbx_strand_id
1 'polypeptide(L)'
;LEGLARLLELLTNYFKVEIGKKLLDHLRQWADPSVLQEAAGKPLIDVEPIKIIVAILNVFHLLPSAANIFLENLVHIVLDLEEQLRRSLSSPFRLPLIKFLNRYASETIEYFYERLGDSKYSRLFISILETEEAIKLRQYIMENPNLLIEKASNSKDSDDFNEAKFQKIVIIR
;
A
#
# COMPACT_ATOMS: atom_id res chain seq x y z
N LEU A 1 -9.41 -8.92 19.56
CA LEU A 1 -9.32 -7.82 18.57
C LEU A 1 -10.62 -7.02 18.41
N GLU A 2 -11.81 -7.63 18.57
CA GLU A 2 -13.11 -6.94 18.39
C GLU A 2 -13.37 -5.79 19.38
N GLY A 3 -12.89 -5.89 20.62
CA GLY A 3 -13.08 -4.83 21.63
C GLY A 3 -12.36 -3.51 21.32
N LEU A 4 -11.21 -3.58 20.63
CA LEU A 4 -10.45 -2.41 20.19
C LEU A 4 -11.13 -1.69 19.04
N ALA A 5 -11.68 -2.42 18.07
CA ALA A 5 -12.40 -1.85 16.93
C ALA A 5 -13.63 -1.05 17.37
N ARG A 6 -14.38 -1.55 18.36
CA ARG A 6 -15.59 -0.89 18.88
C ARG A 6 -15.29 0.34 19.74
N LEU A 7 -14.17 0.32 20.47
CA LEU A 7 -13.64 1.51 21.16
C LEU A 7 -13.16 2.57 20.16
N LEU A 8 -12.49 2.15 19.08
CA LEU A 8 -12.07 3.03 17.99
C LEU A 8 -13.24 3.70 17.27
N GLU A 9 -14.42 3.08 17.18
CA GLU A 9 -15.60 3.75 16.61
C GLU A 9 -16.11 4.92 17.48
N LEU A 10 -16.08 4.77 18.81
CA LEU A 10 -16.64 5.69 19.81
C LEU A 10 -15.74 6.89 20.17
N LEU A 11 -14.46 6.87 19.80
CA LEU A 11 -13.52 7.96 20.10
C LEU A 11 -13.55 9.07 19.05
N THR A 12 -13.38 10.32 19.50
CA THR A 12 -13.43 11.56 18.69
C THR A 12 -12.42 11.51 17.54
N ASN A 13 -12.79 12.07 16.37
CA ASN A 13 -11.96 12.06 15.15
C ASN A 13 -10.51 12.54 15.35
N TYR A 14 -10.27 13.42 16.33
CA TYR A 14 -8.94 13.88 16.71
C TYR A 14 -8.04 12.76 17.30
N PHE A 15 -8.60 11.92 18.18
CA PHE A 15 -7.86 10.80 18.78
C PHE A 15 -7.46 9.74 17.73
N LYS A 16 -8.27 9.58 16.69
CA LYS A 16 -7.99 8.69 15.55
C LYS A 16 -6.79 9.14 14.70
N VAL A 17 -6.62 10.45 14.51
CA VAL A 17 -5.48 11.02 13.76
C VAL A 17 -4.18 10.92 14.57
N GLU A 18 -4.23 11.22 15.87
CA GLU A 18 -3.07 11.10 16.77
C GLU A 18 -2.61 9.64 16.91
N ILE A 19 -3.55 8.68 17.03
CA ILE A 19 -3.22 7.26 17.02
C ILE A 19 -2.58 6.85 15.69
N GLY A 20 -3.15 7.27 14.55
CA GLY A 20 -2.59 6.94 13.24
C GLY A 20 -1.14 7.43 13.09
N LYS A 21 -0.85 8.66 13.53
CA LYS A 21 0.52 9.21 13.56
C LYS A 21 1.44 8.39 14.47
N LYS A 22 0.98 8.04 15.68
CA LYS A 22 1.78 7.26 16.63
C LYS A 22 2.05 5.85 16.11
N LEU A 23 1.07 5.21 15.47
CA LEU A 23 1.23 3.92 14.81
C LEU A 23 2.23 3.99 13.65
N LEU A 24 2.22 5.06 12.85
CA LEU A 24 3.24 5.28 11.82
C LEU A 24 4.64 5.44 12.42
N ASP A 25 4.77 6.19 13.52
CA ASP A 25 6.04 6.38 14.21
C ASP A 25 6.57 5.03 14.74
N HIS A 26 5.71 4.26 15.40
CA HIS A 26 6.04 2.89 15.81
C HIS A 26 6.44 2.03 14.62
N LEU A 27 5.69 2.06 13.52
CA LEU A 27 6.03 1.29 12.33
C LEU A 27 7.43 1.66 11.82
N ARG A 28 7.77 2.96 11.73
CA ARG A 28 9.10 3.43 11.34
C ARG A 28 10.20 2.95 12.28
N GLN A 29 9.95 2.90 13.58
CA GLN A 29 10.91 2.36 14.56
C GLN A 29 11.17 0.85 14.33
N TRP A 30 10.14 0.09 13.94
CA TRP A 30 10.28 -1.33 13.60
C TRP A 30 10.84 -1.55 12.19
N ALA A 31 10.78 -0.54 11.33
CA ALA A 31 11.34 -0.54 9.98
C ALA A 31 12.85 -0.25 9.95
N ASP A 32 13.58 -0.69 10.98
CA ASP A 32 15.03 -0.48 11.05
C ASP A 32 15.75 -1.37 10.02
N PRO A 33 16.59 -0.80 9.14
CA PRO A 33 17.20 -1.53 8.04
C PRO A 33 18.14 -2.64 8.51
N SER A 34 18.76 -2.51 9.69
CA SER A 34 19.63 -3.56 10.22
C SER A 34 18.82 -4.78 10.67
N VAL A 35 17.68 -4.55 11.32
CA VAL A 35 16.76 -5.63 11.74
C VAL A 35 16.13 -6.32 10.53
N LEU A 36 15.76 -5.55 9.51
CA LEU A 36 15.12 -6.07 8.31
C LEU A 36 16.10 -6.85 7.42
N GLN A 37 17.34 -6.40 7.30
CA GLN A 37 18.37 -7.15 6.57
C GLN A 37 18.71 -8.49 7.25
N GLU A 38 18.74 -8.54 8.57
CA GLU A 38 18.93 -9.81 9.29
C GLU A 38 17.71 -10.73 9.14
N ALA A 39 16.51 -10.15 9.13
CA ALA A 39 15.26 -10.88 8.91
C ALA A 39 15.10 -11.39 7.47
N ALA A 40 15.71 -10.75 6.48
CA ALA A 40 15.57 -11.10 5.06
C ALA A 40 16.03 -12.55 4.76
N GLY A 41 17.01 -13.06 5.51
CA GLY A 41 17.51 -14.43 5.40
C GLY A 41 16.67 -15.50 6.13
N LYS A 42 15.66 -15.09 6.92
CA LYS A 42 14.79 -15.96 7.72
C LYS A 42 13.38 -16.02 7.13
N PRO A 43 12.57 -17.06 7.45
CA PRO A 43 11.15 -17.05 7.11
C PRO A 43 10.46 -15.88 7.85
N LEU A 44 9.93 -14.91 7.09
CA LEU A 44 9.34 -13.67 7.62
C LEU A 44 8.16 -13.92 8.58
N ILE A 45 7.52 -15.09 8.48
CA ILE A 45 6.44 -15.52 9.37
C ILE A 45 6.92 -15.74 10.81
N ASP A 46 8.21 -16.03 11.03
CA ASP A 46 8.76 -16.29 12.36
C ASP A 46 9.39 -15.05 13.00
N VAL A 47 9.55 -13.97 12.23
CA VAL A 47 10.18 -12.73 12.69
C VAL A 47 9.14 -11.87 13.41
N GLU A 48 9.27 -11.76 14.73
CA GLU A 48 8.39 -10.92 15.58
C GLU A 48 8.25 -9.46 15.09
N PRO A 49 9.33 -8.75 14.71
CA PRO A 49 9.23 -7.41 14.12
C PRO A 49 8.27 -7.33 12.92
N ILE A 50 8.33 -8.32 12.03
CA ILE A 50 7.47 -8.37 10.84
C ILE A 50 6.02 -8.61 11.22
N LYS A 51 5.76 -9.51 12.18
CA LYS A 51 4.41 -9.73 12.72
C LYS A 51 3.81 -8.45 13.30
N ILE A 52 4.61 -7.67 14.03
CA ILE A 52 4.18 -6.39 14.61
C ILE A 52 3.84 -5.39 13.50
N ILE A 53 4.72 -5.23 12.50
CA ILE A 53 4.46 -4.33 11.35
C ILE A 53 3.16 -4.74 10.63
N VAL A 54 2.98 -6.02 10.33
CA VAL A 54 1.76 -6.54 9.68
C VAL A 54 0.52 -6.30 10.53
N ALA A 55 0.62 -6.48 11.85
CA ALA A 55 -0.47 -6.18 12.77
C ALA A 55 -0.81 -4.68 12.77
N ILE A 56 0.19 -3.80 12.80
CA ILE A 56 0.00 -2.35 12.73
C ILE A 56 -0.67 -1.96 11.41
N LEU A 57 -0.20 -2.48 10.27
CA LEU A 57 -0.81 -2.24 8.96
C LEU A 57 -2.28 -2.69 8.92
N ASN A 58 -2.63 -3.82 9.54
CA ASN A 58 -4.02 -4.25 9.67
C ASN A 58 -4.85 -3.28 10.53
N VAL A 59 -4.27 -2.57 11.50
CA VAL A 59 -5.04 -1.58 12.27
C VAL A 59 -5.40 -0.36 11.41
N PHE A 60 -4.57 0.03 10.44
CA PHE A 60 -4.84 1.19 9.59
C PHE A 60 -6.15 1.06 8.79
N HIS A 61 -6.54 -0.15 8.36
CA HIS A 61 -7.81 -0.33 7.64
C HIS A 61 -9.05 -0.14 8.52
N LEU A 62 -8.89 -0.16 9.85
CA LEU A 62 -9.96 0.06 10.82
C LEU A 62 -10.15 1.55 11.18
N LEU A 63 -9.20 2.42 10.83
CA LEU A 63 -9.31 3.85 11.08
C LEU A 63 -10.37 4.47 10.15
N PRO A 64 -11.21 5.43 10.60
CA PRO A 64 -12.26 6.04 9.77
C PRO A 64 -11.74 7.00 8.69
N SER A 65 -12.65 7.60 7.91
CA SER A 65 -12.42 8.35 6.65
C SER A 65 -11.29 9.39 6.65
N ALA A 66 -10.84 9.87 7.82
CA ALA A 66 -9.68 10.76 7.93
C ALA A 66 -8.32 10.09 7.63
N ALA A 67 -8.26 8.76 7.47
CA ALA A 67 -7.00 8.04 7.27
C ALA A 67 -6.38 8.18 5.87
N ASN A 68 -7.05 8.80 4.89
CA ASN A 68 -6.47 9.02 3.56
C ASN A 68 -5.15 9.83 3.64
N ILE A 69 -4.99 10.71 4.62
CA ILE A 69 -3.72 11.44 4.85
C ILE A 69 -2.51 10.53 5.06
N PHE A 70 -2.74 9.26 5.45
CA PHE A 70 -1.69 8.28 5.67
C PHE A 70 -1.41 7.41 4.44
N LEU A 71 -2.21 7.49 3.37
CA LEU A 71 -2.05 6.69 2.15
C LEU A 71 -0.63 6.80 1.59
N GLU A 72 -0.16 8.02 1.34
CA GLU A 72 1.18 8.27 0.81
C GLU A 72 2.28 7.66 1.70
N ASN A 73 2.18 7.92 3.01
CA ASN A 73 3.15 7.43 3.99
C ASN A 73 3.16 5.90 4.06
N LEU A 74 1.99 5.26 4.06
CA LEU A 74 1.87 3.80 4.10
C LEU A 74 2.45 3.15 2.84
N VAL A 75 2.15 3.70 1.66
CA VAL A 75 2.70 3.18 0.40
C VAL A 75 4.22 3.32 0.36
N HIS A 76 4.75 4.50 0.74
CA HIS A 76 6.20 4.72 0.78
C HIS A 76 6.90 3.75 1.75
N ILE A 77 6.33 3.59 2.94
CA ILE A 77 6.86 2.67 3.96
C ILE A 77 6.85 1.23 3.45
N VAL A 78 5.77 0.77 2.83
CA VAL A 78 5.71 -0.60 2.30
C VAL A 78 6.75 -0.81 1.18
N LEU A 79 6.94 0.20 0.31
CA LEU A 79 7.99 0.15 -0.72
C LEU A 79 9.39 0.06 -0.11
N ASP A 80 9.69 0.88 0.91
CA ASP A 80 10.95 0.81 1.66
C ASP A 80 11.16 -0.58 2.29
N LEU A 81 10.12 -1.11 2.95
CA LEU A 81 10.18 -2.43 3.58
C LEU A 81 10.45 -3.54 2.55
N GLU A 82 9.78 -3.52 1.39
CA GLU A 82 9.99 -4.51 0.32
C GLU A 82 11.39 -4.39 -0.30
N GLU A 83 11.91 -3.17 -0.44
CA GLU A 83 13.27 -2.91 -0.93
C GLU A 83 14.33 -3.44 0.05
N GLN A 84 14.18 -3.15 1.34
CA GLN A 84 15.09 -3.58 2.38
C GLN A 84 15.09 -5.11 2.57
N LEU A 85 13.93 -5.74 2.42
CA LEU A 85 13.80 -7.20 2.47
C LEU A 85 14.25 -7.88 1.17
N ARG A 86 14.55 -7.12 0.10
CA ARG A 86 14.91 -7.61 -1.25
C ARG A 86 13.91 -8.65 -1.79
N ARG A 87 12.64 -8.54 -1.40
CA ARG A 87 11.58 -9.48 -1.77
C ARG A 87 10.39 -8.70 -2.32
N SER A 88 10.18 -8.82 -3.62
CA SER A 88 9.16 -8.07 -4.37
C SER A 88 7.96 -8.90 -4.83
N LEU A 89 7.88 -10.19 -4.47
CA LEU A 89 6.85 -11.10 -5.00
C LEU A 89 5.95 -11.69 -3.92
N SER A 90 6.47 -11.91 -2.71
CA SER A 90 5.69 -12.47 -1.60
C SER A 90 6.07 -11.77 -0.31
N SER A 91 5.27 -10.76 0.04
CA SER A 91 5.48 -9.90 1.21
C SER A 91 4.22 -9.94 2.08
N PRO A 92 4.34 -10.21 3.40
CA PRO A 92 3.19 -10.30 4.30
C PRO A 92 2.48 -8.95 4.51
N PHE A 93 3.06 -7.84 4.05
CA PHE A 93 2.51 -6.49 4.12
C PHE A 93 1.49 -6.18 3.02
N ARG A 94 1.45 -6.96 1.92
CA ARG A 94 0.55 -6.68 0.79
C ARG A 94 -0.91 -6.86 1.18
N LEU A 95 -1.22 -7.96 1.84
CA LEU A 95 -2.55 -8.28 2.31
C LEU A 95 -3.19 -7.15 3.16
N PRO A 96 -2.56 -6.65 4.24
CA PRO A 96 -3.11 -5.55 5.02
C PRO A 96 -3.16 -4.24 4.23
N LEU A 97 -2.18 -3.97 3.36
CA LEU A 97 -2.19 -2.78 2.51
C LEU A 97 -3.41 -2.82 1.56
N ILE A 98 -3.66 -3.93 0.87
CA ILE A 98 -4.79 -4.10 -0.06
C ILE A 98 -6.12 -3.85 0.65
N LYS A 99 -6.29 -4.32 1.88
CA LYS A 99 -7.49 -4.04 2.68
C LYS A 99 -7.70 -2.55 2.93
N PHE A 100 -6.61 -1.82 3.20
CA PHE A 100 -6.66 -0.36 3.34
C PHE A 100 -6.98 0.33 2.01
N LEU A 101 -6.29 -0.05 0.93
CA LEU A 101 -6.49 0.53 -0.40
C LEU A 101 -7.90 0.29 -0.95
N ASN A 102 -8.46 -0.90 -0.75
CA ASN A 102 -9.84 -1.22 -1.13
C ASN A 102 -10.89 -0.34 -0.43
N ARG A 103 -10.58 0.19 0.75
CA ARG A 103 -11.48 1.08 1.48
C ARG A 103 -11.49 2.48 0.90
N TYR A 104 -10.36 2.92 0.35
CA TYR A 104 -10.12 4.23 -0.25
C TYR A 104 -9.80 4.09 -1.74
N ALA A 105 -10.63 3.33 -2.47
CA ALA A 105 -10.32 2.93 -3.84
C ALA A 105 -10.14 4.15 -4.77
N SER A 106 -11.02 5.16 -4.67
CA SER A 106 -10.93 6.37 -5.50
C SER A 106 -9.63 7.13 -5.27
N GLU A 107 -9.34 7.48 -4.02
CA GLU A 107 -8.13 8.24 -3.64
C GLU A 107 -6.85 7.46 -3.95
N THR A 108 -6.87 6.13 -3.75
CA THR A 108 -5.76 5.24 -4.09
C THR A 108 -5.44 5.26 -5.58
N ILE A 109 -6.46 5.14 -6.41
CA ILE A 109 -6.31 5.07 -7.87
C ILE A 109 -5.78 6.39 -8.42
N GLU A 110 -6.31 7.52 -7.94
CA GLU A 110 -5.79 8.84 -8.28
C GLU A 110 -4.31 8.99 -7.89
N TYR A 111 -3.94 8.58 -6.66
CA TYR A 111 -2.56 8.62 -6.19
C TYR A 111 -1.60 7.78 -7.04
N PHE A 112 -1.99 6.55 -7.42
CA PHE A 112 -1.15 5.72 -8.28
C PHE A 112 -1.07 6.27 -9.71
N TYR A 113 -2.13 6.88 -10.23
CA TYR A 113 -2.13 7.49 -11.57
C TYR A 113 -1.15 8.65 -11.70
N GLU A 114 -1.01 9.47 -10.66
CA GLU A 114 -0.02 10.55 -10.66
C GLU A 114 1.43 10.03 -10.62
N ARG A 115 1.64 8.79 -10.15
CA ARG A 115 2.96 8.18 -9.94
C ARG A 115 3.25 6.99 -10.87
N LEU A 116 2.47 6.80 -11.93
CA LEU A 116 2.71 5.74 -12.92
C LEU A 116 4.05 5.87 -13.67
N GLY A 117 4.70 7.03 -13.60
CA GLY A 117 6.03 7.23 -14.16
C GLY A 117 7.14 6.54 -13.37
N ASP A 118 6.89 6.17 -12.11
CA ASP A 118 7.87 5.47 -11.27
C ASP A 118 7.62 3.95 -11.29
N SER A 119 8.60 3.22 -11.83
CA SER A 119 8.58 1.76 -11.99
C SER A 119 8.30 1.00 -10.69
N LYS A 120 8.68 1.55 -9.52
CA LYS A 120 8.42 0.92 -8.22
C LYS A 120 6.93 0.97 -7.86
N TYR A 121 6.31 2.13 -8.04
CA TYR A 121 4.90 2.33 -7.72
C TYR A 121 3.99 1.58 -8.69
N SER A 122 4.31 1.60 -9.98
CA SER A 122 3.56 0.87 -11.00
C SER A 122 3.67 -0.65 -10.83
N ARG A 123 4.86 -1.19 -10.50
CA ARG A 123 5.02 -2.62 -10.18
C ARG A 123 4.21 -3.02 -8.95
N LEU A 124 4.27 -2.23 -7.87
CA LEU A 124 3.46 -2.48 -6.67
C LEU A 124 1.96 -2.47 -7.02
N PHE A 125 1.52 -1.49 -7.80
CA PHE A 125 0.13 -1.35 -8.21
C PHE A 125 -0.36 -2.55 -9.02
N ILE A 126 0.44 -3.04 -9.96
CA ILE A 126 0.14 -4.26 -10.73
C ILE A 126 0.03 -5.46 -9.83
N SER A 127 1.02 -5.70 -8.96
CA SER A 127 0.99 -6.82 -8.04
C SER A 127 -0.23 -6.78 -7.10
N ILE A 128 -0.69 -5.58 -6.72
CA ILE A 128 -1.94 -5.41 -5.97
C ILE A 128 -3.15 -5.82 -6.81
N LEU A 129 -3.23 -5.38 -8.07
CA LEU A 129 -4.35 -5.70 -8.96
C LEU A 129 -4.41 -7.20 -9.34
N GLU A 130 -3.26 -7.86 -9.42
CA GLU A 130 -3.16 -9.31 -9.63
C GLU A 130 -3.69 -10.12 -8.43
N THR A 131 -3.79 -9.51 -7.25
CA THR A 131 -4.28 -10.18 -6.05
C THR A 131 -5.82 -10.25 -6.05
N GLU A 132 -6.37 -11.41 -5.73
CA GLU A 132 -7.83 -11.64 -5.76
C GLU A 132 -8.60 -10.68 -4.85
N GLU A 133 -8.00 -10.21 -3.76
CA GLU A 133 -8.63 -9.31 -2.80
C GLU A 133 -8.83 -7.88 -3.31
N ALA A 134 -8.15 -7.43 -4.37
CA ALA A 134 -8.27 -6.08 -4.93
C ALA A 134 -9.52 -5.88 -5.80
N ILE A 135 -10.67 -6.43 -5.38
CA ILE A 135 -11.92 -6.41 -6.15
C ILE A 135 -12.44 -4.98 -6.32
N LYS A 136 -12.44 -4.17 -5.25
CA LYS A 136 -12.98 -2.80 -5.28
C LYS A 136 -12.12 -1.87 -6.13
N LEU A 137 -10.80 -2.02 -6.08
CA LEU A 137 -9.88 -1.29 -6.94
C LEU A 137 -10.11 -1.62 -8.41
N ARG A 138 -10.25 -2.90 -8.75
CA ARG A 138 -10.55 -3.35 -10.13
C ARG A 138 -11.90 -2.83 -10.61
N GLN A 139 -12.93 -2.89 -9.79
CA GLN A 139 -14.25 -2.33 -10.12
C GLN A 139 -14.17 -0.82 -10.42
N TYR A 140 -13.48 -0.05 -9.57
CA TYR A 140 -13.33 1.38 -9.78
C TYR A 140 -12.59 1.72 -11.09
N ILE A 141 -11.55 0.94 -11.44
CA ILE A 141 -10.83 1.07 -12.72
C ILE A 141 -11.75 0.74 -13.90
N MET A 142 -12.54 -0.34 -13.80
CA MET A 142 -13.49 -0.75 -14.85
C MET A 142 -14.61 0.28 -15.05
N GLU A 143 -15.04 0.97 -14.00
CA GLU A 143 -16.01 2.06 -14.08
C GLU A 143 -15.40 3.34 -14.66
N ASN A 144 -14.09 3.55 -14.53
CA ASN A 144 -13.40 4.75 -15.00
C ASN A 144 -12.19 4.47 -15.91
N PRO A 145 -12.37 3.75 -17.04
CA PRO A 145 -11.26 3.37 -17.92
C PRO A 145 -10.63 4.59 -18.63
N ASN A 146 -11.40 5.65 -18.84
CA ASN A 146 -10.95 6.85 -19.55
C ASN A 146 -9.89 7.64 -18.76
N LEU A 147 -9.96 7.66 -17.43
CA LEU A 147 -8.96 8.30 -16.57
C LEU A 147 -7.60 7.60 -16.67
N LEU A 148 -7.62 6.27 -16.79
CA LEU A 148 -6.42 5.46 -16.98
C LEU A 148 -5.74 5.80 -18.31
N ILE A 149 -6.51 5.88 -19.39
CA ILE A 149 -6.00 6.16 -20.74
C ILE A 149 -5.45 7.58 -20.84
N GLU A 150 -6.14 8.57 -20.27
CA GLU A 150 -5.72 9.98 -20.32
C GLU A 150 -4.43 10.21 -19.53
N LYS A 151 -4.34 9.71 -18.29
CA LYS A 151 -3.14 9.83 -17.45
C LYS A 151 -1.99 8.95 -17.97
N ALA A 152 -2.27 7.78 -18.53
CA ALA A 152 -1.25 6.93 -19.15
C ALA A 152 -0.68 7.51 -20.46
N SER A 153 -1.41 8.40 -21.14
CA SER A 153 -0.98 9.09 -22.36
C SER A 153 -0.16 10.35 -22.08
N ASN A 154 -0.34 10.96 -20.90
CA ASN A 154 0.41 12.14 -20.45
C ASN A 154 1.76 11.82 -19.79
N SER A 155 2.06 10.56 -19.46
CA SER A 155 3.42 10.12 -19.12
C SER A 155 4.27 9.98 -20.39
N LYS A 156 4.51 11.12 -21.04
CA LYS A 156 5.62 11.31 -22.00
C LYS A 156 6.81 11.81 -21.19
N ASP A 157 8.01 11.37 -21.58
CA ASP A 157 9.32 11.71 -21.00
C ASP A 157 9.78 10.87 -19.81
N SER A 158 10.34 9.69 -20.11
CA SER A 158 11.62 9.16 -19.59
C SER A 158 11.87 7.78 -20.22
N ASP A 159 13.13 7.41 -20.49
CA ASP A 159 13.60 6.23 -21.25
C ASP A 159 13.15 4.83 -20.75
N ASP A 160 12.25 4.74 -19.77
CA ASP A 160 11.65 3.51 -19.22
C ASP A 160 10.38 3.06 -19.99
N PHE A 161 10.31 3.45 -21.27
CA PHE A 161 9.11 3.38 -22.12
C PHE A 161 8.62 1.94 -22.35
N ASN A 162 9.50 0.95 -22.24
CA ASN A 162 9.15 -0.45 -22.41
C ASN A 162 8.56 -1.06 -21.14
N GLU A 163 9.20 -0.89 -19.98
CA GLU A 163 8.71 -1.42 -18.70
C GLU A 163 7.36 -0.78 -18.36
N ALA A 164 7.25 0.56 -18.48
CA ALA A 164 5.99 1.27 -18.25
C ALA A 164 4.89 0.82 -19.23
N LYS A 165 5.22 0.51 -20.49
CA LYS A 165 4.25 0.03 -21.49
C LYS A 165 3.84 -1.44 -21.26
N PHE A 166 4.76 -2.31 -20.84
CA PHE A 166 4.45 -3.68 -20.41
C PHE A 166 3.54 -3.67 -19.19
N GLN A 167 3.88 -2.85 -18.21
CA GLN A 167 3.10 -2.66 -17.00
C GLN A 167 1.70 -2.10 -17.32
N LYS A 168 1.60 -1.11 -18.22
CA LYS A 168 0.31 -0.62 -18.73
C LYS A 168 -0.53 -1.72 -19.40
N ILE A 169 0.08 -2.62 -20.19
CA ILE A 169 -0.63 -3.75 -20.82
C ILE A 169 -1.14 -4.75 -19.77
N VAL A 170 -0.36 -5.01 -18.71
CA VAL A 170 -0.77 -5.91 -17.63
C VAL A 170 -1.94 -5.34 -16.81
N ILE A 171 -1.99 -4.03 -16.59
CA ILE A 171 -3.11 -3.38 -15.87
C ILE A 171 -4.43 -3.46 -16.67
N ILE A 172 -4.36 -3.46 -18.00
CA ILE A 172 -5.54 -3.44 -18.89
C ILE A 172 -6.09 -4.85 -19.17
N ARG A 173 -5.30 -5.90 -18.92
CA ARG A 173 -5.66 -7.29 -19.26
C ARG A 173 -6.41 -7.98 -18.12
#